data_AF-A0A958IES2-F1
#
_entry.id   AF-A0A958IES2-F1
#
_cell.length_a   1.000
_cell.length_b   1.000
_cell.length_c   1.000
_cell.angle_alpha   90.00
_cell.angle_beta   90.00
_cell.angle_gamma   90.00
#
_symmetry.space_group_name_H-M   'P 1'
#
loop_
_entity.id
_entity.type
_entity.pdbx_description
1 polymer ?
#
loop_
_entity_poly.entity_id
_entity_poly.type
_entity_poly.pdbx_seq_one_letter_code
_entity_poly.pdbx_strand_id
1 'polypeptide(L)'
;FLYKIPFAVHNLETIDIENPDFDKFPALRQANGFIGEISHGDTLFIPSRWWHYMHYLDGGYALSLRAFSNSYRARIRGFYNIFGMRYIDNLLRYSAPQKWQMFKEKLTYLY
;
A
#
# COMPACT_ATOMS: atom_id res chain seq x y z
N PHE A 1 2.88 4.54 -11.79
CA PHE A 1 3.85 4.41 -10.69
C PHE A 1 3.19 4.94 -9.42
N LEU A 2 3.52 4.38 -8.25
CA LEU A 2 2.99 4.84 -6.94
C LEU A 2 4.16 5.04 -5.96
N TYR A 3 4.10 6.12 -5.18
CA TYR A 3 5.08 6.45 -4.17
C TYR A 3 4.96 5.53 -2.95
N LYS A 4 5.63 4.38 -3.02
CA LYS A 4 5.59 3.34 -2.00
C LYS A 4 6.56 3.66 -0.86
N ILE A 5 6.03 3.84 0.35
CA ILE A 5 6.86 3.92 1.54
C ILE A 5 7.46 2.53 1.84
N PRO A 6 8.79 2.43 2.01
CA PRO A 6 9.42 1.15 2.36
C PRO A 6 8.96 0.71 3.76
N PHE A 7 8.86 -0.62 3.97
CA PHE A 7 8.37 -1.22 5.23
C PHE A 7 6.91 -0.89 5.58
N ALA A 8 6.16 -0.24 4.68
CA ALA A 8 4.74 0.08 4.85
C ALA A 8 3.86 -0.63 3.81
N VAL A 9 2.55 -0.58 4.05
CA VAL A 9 1.50 -1.11 3.16
C VAL A 9 0.71 0.00 2.45
N HIS A 10 1.06 1.26 2.68
CA HIS A 10 0.42 2.45 2.11
C HIS A 10 1.44 3.29 1.32
N ASN A 11 0.91 4.20 0.51
CA ASN A 11 1.66 5.22 -0.23
C ASN A 11 1.99 6.41 0.69
N LEU A 12 2.64 7.46 0.19
CA LEU A 12 2.79 8.71 0.94
C LEU A 12 1.43 9.24 1.40
N GLU A 13 1.29 9.46 2.72
CA GLU A 13 0.05 9.95 3.34
C GLU A 13 -0.38 11.34 2.84
N THR A 14 0.58 12.10 2.28
CA THR A 14 0.34 13.44 1.72
C THR A 14 -0.23 13.41 0.30
N ILE A 15 -0.41 12.24 -0.30
CA ILE A 15 -1.03 12.08 -1.61
C ILE A 15 -2.53 11.90 -1.41
N ASP A 16 -3.29 12.88 -1.88
CA ASP A 16 -4.70 12.73 -2.18
C ASP A 16 -4.84 11.98 -3.51
N ILE A 17 -5.49 10.81 -3.49
CA ILE A 17 -5.67 9.98 -4.69
C ILE A 17 -6.90 10.44 -5.48
N GLU A 18 -7.88 11.10 -4.86
CA GLU A 18 -9.05 11.65 -5.54
C GLU A 18 -8.67 12.93 -6.30
N ASN A 19 -7.77 13.73 -5.72
CA ASN A 19 -7.25 14.94 -6.35
C ASN A 19 -5.71 15.00 -6.29
N PRO A 20 -5.00 14.19 -7.12
CA PRO A 20 -3.55 14.09 -7.07
C PRO A 20 -2.84 15.36 -7.58
N ASP A 21 -1.98 15.93 -6.74
CA ASP A 21 -1.06 17.00 -7.11
C ASP A 21 0.09 16.42 -7.97
N PHE A 22 -0.04 16.56 -9.29
CA PHE A 22 0.95 16.06 -10.24
C PHE A 22 2.22 16.93 -10.34
N ASP A 23 2.22 18.14 -9.80
CA ASP A 23 3.43 18.98 -9.77
C ASP A 23 4.34 18.52 -8.63
N LYS A 24 3.73 18.16 -7.49
CA LYS A 24 4.44 17.56 -6.35
C LYS A 24 4.76 16.08 -6.55
N PHE A 25 3.88 15.33 -7.22
CA PHE A 25 3.99 13.88 -7.40
C PHE A 25 3.92 13.45 -8.88
N PRO A 26 4.87 13.87 -9.73
CA PRO A 26 4.81 13.67 -11.18
C PRO A 26 4.74 12.20 -11.60
N ALA A 27 5.28 11.27 -10.82
CA ALA A 27 5.27 9.85 -11.16
C ALA A 27 3.85 9.23 -11.12
N LEU A 28 2.89 9.88 -10.45
CA LEU A 28 1.49 9.46 -10.48
C LEU A 28 0.90 9.51 -11.91
N ARG A 29 1.42 10.36 -12.80
CA ARG A 29 0.99 10.39 -14.23
C ARG A 29 1.27 9.07 -14.95
N GLN A 30 2.21 8.26 -14.45
CA GLN A 30 2.53 6.95 -15.01
C GLN A 30 1.72 5.83 -14.35
N ALA A 31 0.80 6.14 -13.43
CA ALA A 31 -0.05 5.14 -12.79
C ALA A 31 -1.10 4.66 -13.79
N ASN A 32 -1.03 3.38 -14.13
CA ASN A 32 -2.05 2.69 -14.89
C ASN A 32 -2.73 1.70 -13.96
N GLY A 33 -4.05 1.66 -13.99
CA GLY A 33 -4.85 0.81 -13.12
C GLY A 33 -6.18 0.46 -13.78
N PHE A 34 -6.88 -0.47 -13.14
CA PHE A 34 -8.25 -0.82 -13.51
C PHE A 34 -9.19 -0.03 -12.61
N ILE A 35 -10.23 0.53 -13.22
CA ILE A 35 -11.27 1.31 -12.53
C ILE A 35 -12.60 0.62 -12.81
N GLY A 36 -13.42 0.50 -11.79
CA GLY A 36 -14.75 -0.09 -11.89
C GLY A 36 -15.56 0.17 -10.63
N GLU A 37 -16.87 0.04 -10.77
CA GLU A 37 -17.83 0.12 -9.68
C GLU A 37 -18.23 -1.31 -9.27
N ILE A 38 -18.38 -1.53 -7.97
CA ILE A 38 -18.78 -2.83 -7.42
C ILE A 38 -20.20 -2.67 -6.89
N SER A 39 -21.15 -3.41 -7.46
CA SER A 39 -22.55 -3.39 -7.04
C SER A 39 -22.83 -4.45 -5.97
N HIS A 40 -24.04 -4.39 -5.39
CA HIS A 40 -24.49 -5.41 -4.47
C HIS A 40 -24.48 -6.81 -5.12
N GLY A 41 -23.81 -7.76 -4.47
CA GLY A 41 -23.67 -9.13 -4.96
C GLY A 41 -22.42 -9.39 -5.80
N ASP A 42 -21.72 -8.34 -6.24
CA ASP A 42 -20.46 -8.49 -6.97
C ASP A 42 -19.33 -8.96 -6.07
N THR A 43 -18.38 -9.68 -6.66
CA THR A 43 -17.17 -10.12 -5.97
C THR A 43 -15.94 -9.72 -6.76
N LEU A 44 -15.09 -8.89 -6.16
CA LEU A 44 -13.80 -8.50 -6.72
C LEU A 44 -12.68 -9.39 -6.17
N PHE A 45 -11.96 -10.07 -7.06
CA PHE A 45 -10.71 -10.73 -6.71
C PHE A 45 -9.54 -9.75 -6.89
N ILE A 46 -8.84 -9.44 -5.79
CA ILE A 46 -7.63 -8.61 -5.80
C ILE A 46 -6.41 -9.53 -5.65
N PRO A 47 -5.56 -9.66 -6.68
CA PRO A 47 -4.38 -10.51 -6.59
C PRO A 47 -3.39 -9.99 -5.54
N SER A 48 -2.55 -10.90 -5.03
CA SER A 48 -1.52 -10.54 -4.06
C SER A 48 -0.59 -9.44 -4.60
N ARG A 49 -0.29 -8.45 -3.75
CA ARG A 49 0.61 -7.29 -4.03
C ARG A 49 0.04 -6.24 -4.99
N TRP A 50 -1.25 -6.31 -5.31
CA TRP A 50 -1.91 -5.26 -6.06
C TRP A 50 -2.31 -4.12 -5.13
N TRP A 51 -1.96 -2.91 -5.55
CA TRP A 51 -2.49 -1.70 -4.95
C TRP A 51 -3.96 -1.58 -5.29
N HIS A 52 -4.75 -1.18 -4.31
CA HIS A 52 -6.18 -0.99 -4.47
C HIS A 52 -6.58 0.21 -3.63
N TYR A 53 -7.45 1.03 -4.20
CA TYR A 53 -8.08 2.17 -3.56
C TYR A 53 -9.57 2.03 -3.81
N MET A 54 -10.37 2.20 -2.76
CA MET A 54 -11.82 2.07 -2.81
C MET A 54 -12.43 3.15 -1.94
N HIS A 55 -13.47 3.80 -2.43
CA HIS A 55 -14.34 4.67 -1.66
C HIS A 55 -15.78 4.22 -1.85
N TYR A 56 -16.62 4.48 -0.86
CA TYR A 56 -18.06 4.23 -0.95
C TYR A 56 -18.72 5.44 -1.62
N LEU A 57 -19.50 5.20 -2.67
CA LEU A 57 -20.35 6.22 -3.28
C LEU A 57 -21.61 6.48 -2.43
N ASP A 58 -22.17 5.40 -1.86
CA ASP A 58 -23.35 5.39 -1.01
C ASP A 58 -23.11 4.59 0.27
N GLY A 59 -23.98 4.74 1.26
CA GLY A 59 -23.90 3.99 2.52
C GLY A 59 -24.02 2.48 2.31
N GLY A 60 -23.05 1.71 2.80
CA GLY A 60 -23.03 0.25 2.66
C GLY A 60 -21.90 -0.41 3.45
N TYR A 61 -21.76 -1.72 3.26
CA TYR A 61 -20.65 -2.50 3.83
C TYR A 61 -20.18 -3.55 2.83
N ALA A 62 -18.89 -3.87 2.88
CA ALA A 62 -18.25 -4.91 2.09
C ALA A 62 -17.51 -5.91 3.01
N LEU A 63 -17.48 -7.18 2.60
CA LEU A 63 -16.72 -8.22 3.29
C LEU A 63 -15.49 -8.59 2.48
N SER A 64 -14.32 -8.58 3.13
CA SER A 64 -13.06 -9.00 2.52
C SER A 64 -12.59 -10.34 3.10
N LEU A 65 -12.50 -11.37 2.26
CA LEU A 65 -11.89 -12.66 2.62
C LEU A 65 -10.45 -12.73 2.09
N ARG A 66 -9.53 -13.27 2.88
CA ARG A 66 -8.13 -13.45 2.50
C ARG A 66 -7.80 -14.92 2.33
N ALA A 67 -7.32 -15.28 1.13
CA ALA A 67 -6.77 -16.60 0.87
C ALA A 67 -5.24 -16.59 1.01
N PHE A 68 -4.68 -17.65 1.60
CA PHE A 68 -3.22 -17.81 1.63
C PHE A 68 -2.70 -18.18 0.24
N SER A 69 -1.57 -17.59 -0.15
CA SER A 69 -0.89 -17.99 -1.38
C SER A 69 -0.31 -19.41 -1.24
N ASN A 70 -0.57 -20.28 -2.22
CA ASN A 70 0.00 -21.63 -2.29
C ASN A 70 1.52 -21.65 -2.57
N SER A 71 2.13 -20.49 -2.85
CA SER A 71 3.55 -20.40 -3.15
C SER A 71 4.42 -20.45 -1.89
N TYR A 72 5.33 -21.42 -1.82
CA TYR A 72 6.31 -21.55 -0.73
C TYR A 72 7.15 -20.27 -0.55
N ARG A 73 7.58 -19.64 -1.65
CA ARG A 73 8.32 -18.36 -1.61
C ARG A 73 7.49 -17.22 -1.02
N ALA A 74 6.20 -17.17 -1.33
CA ALA A 74 5.30 -16.16 -0.76
C ALA A 74 5.12 -16.36 0.74
N ARG A 75 5.04 -17.61 1.20
CA ARG A 75 4.95 -17.95 2.63
C ARG A 75 6.20 -17.53 3.41
N ILE A 76 7.40 -17.85 2.91
CA ILE A 76 8.66 -17.41 3.54
C ILE A 76 8.75 -15.89 3.60
N ARG A 77 8.43 -15.19 2.50
CA ARG A 77 8.47 -13.73 2.48
C ARG A 77 7.44 -13.12 3.43
N GLY A 78 6.25 -13.72 3.54
CA GLY A 78 5.24 -13.33 4.52
C GLY A 78 5.75 -13.48 5.95
N PHE A 79 6.41 -14.60 6.26
CA PHE A 79 7.03 -14.82 7.56
C PHE A 79 8.09 -13.76 7.87
N TYR A 80 9.00 -13.49 6.94
CA TYR A 80 10.00 -12.42 7.10
C TYR A 80 9.35 -11.04 7.30
N ASN A 81 8.28 -10.72 6.57
CA ASN A 81 7.58 -9.44 6.71
C ASN A 81 6.95 -9.28 8.10
N ILE A 82 6.41 -10.36 8.67
CA ILE A 82 5.74 -10.34 9.99
C ILE A 82 6.74 -10.35 11.14
N PHE A 83 7.77 -11.19 11.07
CA PHE A 83 8.67 -11.46 12.20
C PHE A 83 10.01 -10.73 12.10
N GLY A 84 10.51 -10.43 10.90
CA GLY A 84 11.75 -9.67 10.72
C GLY A 84 11.47 -8.19 10.52
N MET A 85 10.89 -7.86 9.37
CA MET A 85 10.68 -6.47 8.94
C MET A 85 9.89 -5.65 9.95
N ARG A 86 8.79 -6.19 10.48
CA ARG A 86 7.94 -5.47 11.42
C ARG A 86 8.64 -5.17 12.74
N TYR A 87 9.46 -6.08 13.25
CA TYR A 87 10.23 -5.86 14.47
C TYR A 87 11.30 -4.80 14.26
N ILE A 88 12.05 -4.87 13.15
CA ILE A 88 13.06 -3.85 12.82
C ILE A 88 12.40 -2.47 12.63
N ASP A 89 11.30 -2.38 11.88
CA ASP A 89 10.57 -1.11 11.68
C ASP A 89 10.08 -0.54 13.02
N ASN A 90 9.52 -1.38 13.91
CA ASN A 90 9.08 -0.95 15.23
C ASN A 90 10.24 -0.43 16.11
N LEU A 91 11.39 -1.13 16.11
CA LEU A 91 12.57 -0.71 16.86
C LEU A 91 13.13 0.62 16.37
N LEU A 92 13.17 0.84 15.05
CA LEU A 92 13.67 2.08 14.46
C LEU A 92 12.70 3.24 14.65
N ARG A 93 11.38 2.99 14.58
CA ARG A 93 10.35 3.97 14.95
C ARG A 93 10.47 4.38 16.42
N TYR A 94 10.79 3.46 17.32
CA TYR A 94 10.96 3.75 18.74
C TYR A 94 12.25 4.51 19.03
N SER A 95 13.38 4.07 18.46
CA SER A 95 14.71 4.63 18.77
C SER A 95 15.00 5.95 18.05
N ALA A 96 14.52 6.14 16.82
CA ALA A 96 14.82 7.32 16.02
C ALA A 96 13.65 7.72 15.10
N PRO A 97 12.48 8.10 15.66
CA PRO A 97 11.25 8.29 14.90
C PRO A 97 11.39 9.27 13.73
N GLN A 98 11.93 10.47 13.98
CA GLN A 98 12.02 11.50 12.93
C GLN A 98 13.02 11.12 11.84
N LYS A 99 14.22 10.67 12.25
CA LYS A 99 15.27 10.25 11.30
C LYS A 99 14.81 9.07 10.45
N TRP A 100 14.12 8.11 11.06
CA TRP A 100 13.60 6.93 10.36
C TRP A 100 12.50 7.30 9.36
N GLN A 101 11.56 8.18 9.74
CA GLN A 101 10.52 8.63 8.81
C GLN A 101 11.11 9.43 7.65
N MET A 102 11.98 10.41 7.92
CA MET A 102 12.66 11.18 6.86
C MET A 102 13.46 10.28 5.91
N PHE A 103 14.13 9.24 6.44
CA PHE A 103 14.83 8.26 5.62
C PHE A 103 13.88 7.51 4.67
N LYS A 104 12.75 7.01 5.18
CA LYS A 104 11.76 6.31 4.36
C LYS A 104 11.12 7.23 3.31
N GLU A 105 10.81 8.47 3.67
CA GLU A 105 10.30 9.48 2.72
C GLU A 105 11.31 9.77 1.62
N LYS A 106 12.58 10.04 1.97
CA LYS A 106 13.64 10.29 1.00
C LYS A 106 13.80 9.13 0.02
N LEU A 107 13.77 7.89 0.51
CA LEU A 107 13.78 6.71 -0.35
C LEU A 107 12.59 6.66 -1.29
N THR A 108 11.41 7.10 -0.84
CA THR A 108 10.19 7.07 -1.65
C THR A 108 10.27 8.01 -2.85
N TYR A 109 10.95 9.15 -2.73
CA TYR A 109 11.16 10.10 -3.84
C TYR A 109 12.29 9.69 -4.81
N LEU A 110 13.12 8.70 -4.46
CA LEU A 110 14.23 8.23 -5.30
C LEU A 110 13.81 7.17 -6.33
N TYR A 111 12.61 6.60 -6.18
CA TYR A 111 12.01 5.66 -7.12
C TYR A 111 10.93 6.37 -7.94
#